data_AF-A7SXW6-F1
#
_entry.id   AF-A7SXW6-F1
#
_cell.length_a   1.000
_cell.length_b   1.000
_cell.length_c   1.000
_cell.angle_alpha   90.00
_cell.angle_beta   90.00
_cell.angle_gamma   90.00
#
_symmetry.space_group_name_H-M   'P 1'
#
loop_
_entity.id
_entity.type
_entity.pdbx_description
1 polymer ?
#
loop_
_entity_poly.entity_id
_entity_poly.type
_entity_poly.pdbx_seq_one_letter_code
_entity_poly.pdbx_strand_id
1 'polypeptide(L)'
;LSAYECQSVELSAYEYQSVELSAYECQSVELSGYECQSVELSAYERQSVELSAYECQSSVELSAYECQSVELSAYECQSVELSAYECQSVELSAYECQSVELSAYECQSVELSAYECQSVELSAYECQSAELSAYECQSVSVS
;
A
#
# COMPACT_ATOMS: atom_id res chain seq x y z
N LEU A 1 -16.00 -5.17 -1.95
CA LEU A 1 -17.03 -4.11 -1.77
C LEU A 1 -16.79 -3.04 -2.83
N SER A 2 -17.84 -2.43 -3.38
CA SER A 2 -17.67 -1.30 -4.31
C SER A 2 -18.42 -0.05 -3.82
N ALA A 3 -17.73 1.08 -3.81
CA ALA A 3 -18.28 2.39 -3.48
C ALA A 3 -18.11 3.34 -4.67
N TYR A 4 -19.17 4.04 -5.02
CA TYR A 4 -19.22 5.01 -6.11
C TYR A 4 -19.73 6.32 -5.53
N GLU A 5 -18.91 7.37 -5.59
CA GLU A 5 -19.18 8.71 -5.04
C GLU A 5 -19.45 8.73 -3.53
N CYS A 6 -18.44 9.06 -2.73
CA CYS A 6 -18.60 9.09 -1.28
C CYS A 6 -17.71 10.12 -0.57
N GLN A 7 -18.07 10.50 0.65
CA GLN A 7 -17.15 11.30 1.47
C GLN A 7 -16.05 10.40 2.03
N SER A 8 -16.41 9.31 2.69
CA SER A 8 -15.46 8.34 3.22
C SER A 8 -15.98 6.91 3.06
N VAL A 9 -15.06 5.97 2.88
CA VAL A 9 -15.30 4.54 3.09
C VAL A 9 -14.31 4.05 4.13
N GLU A 10 -14.84 3.43 5.18
CA GLU A 10 -14.05 2.77 6.22
C GLU A 10 -14.50 1.31 6.28
N LEU A 11 -13.53 0.39 6.22
CA LEU A 11 -13.79 -1.03 6.38
C LEU A 11 -12.79 -1.65 7.35
N SER A 12 -13.30 -2.26 8.41
CA SER A 12 -12.49 -3.03 9.36
C SER A 12 -12.92 -4.49 9.36
N ALA A 13 -11.93 -5.37 9.31
CA ALA A 13 -12.08 -6.80 9.20
C ALA A 13 -11.12 -7.50 10.17
N TYR A 14 -11.65 -8.19 11.18
CA TYR A 14 -10.90 -8.94 12.18
C TYR A 14 -10.43 -10.34 11.73
N GLU A 15 -11.30 -11.21 11.21
CA GLU A 15 -10.95 -12.58 10.78
C GLU A 15 -11.68 -12.97 9.48
N TYR A 16 -10.95 -13.00 8.35
CA TYR A 16 -11.55 -13.19 7.02
C TYR A 16 -10.62 -13.95 6.08
N GLN A 17 -11.20 -14.52 5.02
CA GLN A 17 -10.39 -15.08 3.94
C GLN A 17 -9.80 -13.95 3.10
N SER A 18 -10.63 -13.13 2.46
CA SER A 18 -10.16 -11.97 1.71
C SER A 18 -10.95 -10.72 2.07
N VAL A 19 -10.27 -9.58 2.00
CA VAL A 19 -10.86 -8.26 2.16
C VAL A 19 -10.58 -7.47 0.89
N GLU A 20 -11.63 -7.13 0.15
CA GLU A 20 -11.50 -6.43 -1.14
C GLU A 20 -12.37 -5.17 -1.13
N LEU A 21 -11.79 -4.03 -1.51
CA LEU A 21 -12.51 -2.77 -1.69
C LEU A 21 -12.10 -2.09 -2.99
N SER A 22 -13.09 -1.74 -3.80
CA SER A 22 -12.92 -0.85 -4.94
C SER A 22 -13.71 0.41 -4.70
N ALA A 23 -13.08 1.57 -4.83
CA ALA A 23 -13.75 2.83 -4.57
C ALA A 23 -13.44 3.83 -5.71
N TYR A 24 -14.50 4.42 -6.27
CA TYR A 24 -14.44 5.44 -7.31
C TYR A 24 -14.95 6.79 -6.79
N GLU A 25 -14.18 7.86 -6.97
CA GLU A 25 -14.51 9.25 -6.58
C GLU A 25 -14.94 9.41 -5.10
N CYS A 26 -13.99 9.26 -4.16
CA CYS A 26 -14.26 9.49 -2.74
C CYS A 26 -13.28 10.49 -2.16
N GLN A 27 -13.60 11.12 -1.05
CA GLN A 27 -12.59 11.99 -0.43
C GLN A 27 -11.48 11.16 0.22
N SER A 28 -11.88 10.14 0.98
CA SER A 28 -10.98 9.30 1.77
C SER A 28 -11.42 7.83 1.75
N VAL A 29 -10.46 6.90 1.81
CA VAL A 29 -10.71 5.47 1.99
C VAL A 29 -9.72 4.89 2.98
N GLU A 30 -10.25 4.14 3.94
CA GLU A 30 -9.49 3.39 4.94
C GLU A 30 -9.93 1.93 4.93
N LEU A 31 -8.95 1.03 4.86
CA LEU A 31 -9.19 -0.40 4.97
C LEU A 31 -8.22 -1.00 5.99
N SER A 32 -8.78 -1.66 7.00
CA SER A 32 -8.04 -2.33 8.07
C SER A 32 -8.37 -3.83 8.11
N GLY A 33 -7.36 -4.67 7.92
CA GLY A 33 -7.43 -6.14 8.07
C GLY A 33 -6.56 -6.62 9.23
N TYR A 34 -7.11 -7.41 10.15
CA TYR A 34 -6.36 -7.93 11.31
C TYR A 34 -5.78 -9.31 11.02
N GLU A 35 -6.63 -10.32 10.80
CA GLU A 35 -6.24 -11.67 10.39
C GLU A 35 -6.90 -12.03 9.05
N CYS A 36 -6.10 -12.10 7.99
CA CYS A 36 -6.55 -12.27 6.61
C CYS A 36 -5.72 -13.29 5.82
N GLN A 37 -6.29 -13.89 4.77
CA GLN A 37 -5.48 -14.53 3.74
C GLN A 37 -4.91 -13.46 2.79
N SER A 38 -5.74 -12.52 2.36
CA SER A 38 -5.33 -11.42 1.48
C SER A 38 -6.16 -10.15 1.69
N VAL A 39 -5.56 -9.00 1.36
CA VAL A 39 -6.19 -7.69 1.39
C VAL A 39 -5.90 -6.96 0.09
N GLU A 40 -6.94 -6.43 -0.55
CA GLU A 40 -6.84 -5.68 -1.80
C GLU A 40 -7.65 -4.37 -1.72
N LEU A 41 -7.01 -3.26 -2.05
CA LEU A 41 -7.64 -1.95 -2.17
C LEU A 41 -7.33 -1.32 -3.53
N SER A 42 -8.39 -0.98 -4.27
CA SER A 42 -8.32 -0.18 -5.48
C SER A 42 -9.03 1.15 -5.27
N ALA A 43 -8.31 2.26 -5.43
CA ALA A 43 -8.82 3.61 -5.24
C ALA A 43 -8.55 4.49 -6.47
N TYR A 44 -9.58 5.20 -6.93
CA TYR A 44 -9.52 6.10 -8.09
C TYR A 44 -10.02 7.50 -7.72
N GLU A 45 -9.20 8.52 -7.99
CA GLU A 45 -9.44 9.96 -7.74
C GLU A 45 -9.77 10.29 -6.27
N ARG A 46 -8.74 10.56 -5.45
CA ARG A 46 -8.86 10.75 -3.97
C ARG A 46 -8.01 11.85 -3.37
N GLN A 47 -8.40 12.29 -2.16
CA GLN A 47 -7.45 12.99 -1.30
C GLN A 47 -6.55 12.00 -0.59
N SER A 48 -7.11 11.02 0.12
CA SER A 48 -6.30 10.07 0.90
C SER A 48 -6.76 8.62 0.75
N VAL A 49 -5.79 7.71 0.78
CA VAL A 49 -5.98 6.26 0.79
C VAL A 49 -5.08 5.66 1.87
N GLU A 50 -5.65 4.88 2.76
CA GLU A 50 -4.94 4.18 3.82
C GLU A 50 -5.33 2.69 3.83
N LEU A 51 -4.33 1.82 3.85
CA LEU A 51 -4.50 0.39 4.06
C LEU A 51 -3.58 -0.06 5.20
N SER A 52 -4.19 -0.69 6.20
CA SER A 52 -3.47 -1.33 7.30
C SER A 52 -3.78 -2.84 7.33
N ALA A 53 -2.74 -3.67 7.35
CA ALA A 53 -2.85 -5.12 7.50
C ALA A 53 -1.92 -5.61 8.61
N TYR A 54 -2.46 -6.33 9.59
CA TYR A 54 -1.67 -6.80 10.74
C TYR A 54 -1.06 -8.19 10.48
N GLU A 55 -1.88 -9.21 10.29
CA GLU A 55 -1.46 -10.58 9.97
C GLU A 55 -2.16 -11.03 8.68
N CYS A 56 -1.40 -11.12 7.58
CA CYS A 56 -1.94 -11.51 6.29
C CYS A 56 -1.12 -12.63 5.64
N GLN A 57 -1.71 -13.81 5.48
CA GLN A 57 -0.97 -15.03 5.13
C GLN A 57 -0.39 -15.04 3.71
N SER A 58 -0.96 -14.25 2.79
CA SER A 58 -0.58 -14.22 1.39
C SER A 58 -0.14 -12.81 1.00
N SER A 59 -1.05 -11.94 0.57
CA SER A 59 -0.67 -10.65 -0.01
C SER A 59 -1.49 -9.49 0.52
N VAL A 60 -0.85 -8.33 0.53
CA VAL A 60 -1.46 -7.02 0.76
C VAL A 60 -1.18 -6.16 -0.46
N GLU A 61 -2.22 -5.72 -1.14
CA GLU A 61 -2.14 -5.03 -2.43
C GLU A 61 -2.92 -3.72 -2.38
N LEU A 62 -2.27 -2.62 -2.73
CA LEU A 62 -2.89 -1.30 -2.88
C LEU A 62 -2.60 -0.75 -4.28
N SER A 63 -3.66 -0.43 -5.01
CA SER A 63 -3.60 0.33 -6.26
C SER A 63 -4.30 1.67 -6.10
N ALA A 64 -3.57 2.76 -6.30
CA ALA A 64 -4.06 4.13 -6.21
C ALA A 64 -3.80 4.89 -7.52
N TYR A 65 -4.84 5.56 -8.01
CA TYR A 65 -4.78 6.43 -9.18
C TYR A 65 -5.27 7.83 -8.82
N GLU A 66 -4.47 8.86 -9.14
CA GLU A 66 -4.76 10.27 -8.89
C GLU A 66 -5.11 10.55 -7.42
N CYS A 67 -4.11 10.52 -6.53
CA CYS A 67 -4.30 10.71 -5.08
C CYS A 67 -3.39 11.80 -4.50
N GLN A 68 -3.83 12.49 -3.45
CA GLN A 68 -2.89 13.37 -2.73
C GLN A 68 -1.93 12.54 -1.86
N SER A 69 -2.45 11.63 -1.06
CA SER A 69 -1.64 10.77 -0.20
C SER A 69 -2.08 9.33 -0.22
N VAL A 70 -1.11 8.42 -0.21
CA VAL A 70 -1.30 6.98 -0.13
C VAL A 70 -0.40 6.43 0.96
N GLU A 71 -0.98 5.66 1.88
CA GLU A 71 -0.27 4.99 2.96
C GLU A 71 -0.65 3.51 3.00
N LEU A 72 0.37 2.65 3.03
CA LEU A 72 0.22 1.21 3.24
C LEU A 72 1.11 0.79 4.41
N SER A 73 0.49 0.21 5.43
CA SER A 73 1.18 -0.42 6.55
C SER A 73 0.86 -1.93 6.61
N ALA A 74 1.91 -2.75 6.61
CA ALA A 74 1.81 -4.21 6.73
C ALA A 74 2.77 -4.72 7.81
N TYR A 75 2.26 -5.48 8.78
CA TYR A 75 3.10 -5.99 9.89
C TYR A 75 3.69 -7.37 9.59
N GLU A 76 2.87 -8.40 9.41
CA GLU A 76 3.30 -9.77 9.06
C GLU A 76 2.61 -10.24 7.78
N CYS A 77 3.36 -10.32 6.68
CA CYS A 77 2.82 -10.71 5.37
C CYS A 77 3.79 -11.56 4.52
N GLN A 78 3.30 -12.35 3.57
CA GLN A 78 4.21 -12.95 2.59
C GLN A 78 4.66 -11.89 1.59
N SER A 79 3.73 -11.16 0.98
CA SER A 79 4.05 -10.11 0.02
C SER A 79 3.25 -8.83 0.25
N VAL A 80 3.90 -7.69 0.01
CA VAL A 80 3.29 -6.37 0.05
C VAL A 80 3.59 -5.66 -1.27
N GLU A 81 2.54 -5.18 -1.93
CA GLU A 81 2.65 -4.46 -3.19
C GLU A 81 1.85 -3.15 -3.14
N LEU A 82 2.51 -2.04 -3.50
CA LEU A 82 1.87 -0.74 -3.68
C LEU A 82 2.16 -0.23 -5.09
N SER A 83 1.10 0.02 -5.85
CA SER A 83 1.15 0.71 -7.12
C SER A 83 0.44 2.07 -7.02
N ALA A 84 1.18 3.15 -7.26
CA ALA A 84 0.67 4.52 -7.24
C ALA A 84 0.94 5.25 -8.56
N TYR A 85 -0.10 5.85 -9.12
CA TYR A 85 -0.03 6.67 -10.32
C TYR A 85 -0.52 8.09 -10.03
N GLU A 86 0.28 9.09 -10.38
CA GLU A 86 -0.01 10.52 -10.19
C GLU A 86 -0.38 10.83 -8.72
N CYS A 87 0.60 10.74 -7.82
CA CYS A 87 0.38 10.98 -6.39
C CYS A 87 1.27 12.10 -5.82
N GLN A 88 0.78 12.90 -4.88
CA GLN A 88 1.68 13.85 -4.22
C GLN A 88 2.64 13.10 -3.29
N SER A 89 2.13 12.20 -2.46
CA SER A 89 2.93 11.46 -1.47
C SER A 89 2.51 10.00 -1.41
N VAL A 90 3.51 9.12 -1.31
CA VAL A 90 3.33 7.67 -1.16
C VAL A 90 4.23 7.18 -0.04
N GLU A 91 3.67 6.46 0.92
CA GLU A 91 4.39 5.81 2.01
C GLU A 91 4.03 4.33 2.10
N LEU A 92 5.05 3.48 2.18
CA LEU A 92 4.91 2.05 2.43
C LEU A 92 5.78 1.66 3.63
N SER A 93 5.16 1.10 4.65
CA SER A 93 5.83 0.51 5.81
C SER A 93 5.54 -0.99 5.91
N ALA A 94 6.60 -1.81 5.92
CA ALA A 94 6.53 -3.26 6.06
C ALA A 94 7.47 -3.74 7.18
N TYR A 95 7.00 -4.57 8.12
CA TYR A 95 7.80 -4.98 9.28
C TYR A 95 8.40 -6.39 9.19
N GLU A 96 7.63 -7.39 8.77
CA GLU A 96 8.09 -8.77 8.59
C GLU A 96 7.46 -9.32 7.31
N CYS A 97 8.21 -9.29 6.20
CA CYS A 97 7.69 -9.66 4.88
C CYS A 97 8.66 -10.52 4.07
N GLN A 98 8.16 -11.44 3.24
CA GLN A 98 9.06 -12.10 2.28
C GLN A 98 9.47 -11.09 1.20
N SER A 99 8.51 -10.42 0.58
CA SER A 99 8.76 -9.45 -0.49
C SER A 99 7.97 -8.17 -0.31
N VAL A 100 8.62 -7.04 -0.56
CA VAL A 100 8.01 -5.72 -0.59
C VAL A 100 8.30 -5.06 -1.93
N GLU A 101 7.27 -4.59 -2.60
CA GLU A 101 7.37 -3.87 -3.88
C GLU A 101 6.59 -2.56 -3.82
N LEU A 102 7.24 -1.46 -4.19
CA LEU A 102 6.61 -0.17 -4.39
C LEU A 102 6.91 0.31 -5.81
N SER A 103 5.86 0.50 -6.60
CA SER A 103 5.90 1.13 -7.91
C SER A 103 5.18 2.47 -7.87
N ALA A 104 5.90 3.55 -8.09
CA ALA A 104 5.37 4.91 -8.13
C ALA A 104 5.69 5.57 -9.47
N TYR A 105 4.66 6.14 -10.10
CA TYR A 105 4.76 6.89 -11.35
C TYR A 105 4.24 8.31 -11.14
N GLU A 106 5.05 9.31 -11.50
CA GLU A 106 4.74 10.74 -11.38
C GLU A 106 4.34 11.12 -9.94
N CYS A 107 5.32 11.12 -9.02
CA CYS A 107 5.08 11.47 -7.61
C CYS A 107 5.97 12.62 -7.09
N GLN A 108 5.50 13.38 -6.10
CA GLN A 108 6.37 14.36 -5.45
C GLN A 108 7.32 13.69 -4.47
N SER A 109 6.81 12.80 -3.61
CA SER A 109 7.60 12.09 -2.62
C SER A 109 7.17 10.64 -2.48
N VAL A 110 8.16 9.75 -2.40
CA VAL A 110 7.97 8.33 -2.12
C VAL A 110 8.86 7.95 -0.94
N GLU A 111 8.30 7.23 0.03
CA GLU A 111 9.02 6.65 1.14
C GLU A 111 8.69 5.15 1.25
N LEU A 112 9.73 4.32 1.30
CA LEU A 112 9.60 2.89 1.60
C LEU A 112 10.45 2.57 2.82
N SER A 113 9.80 2.05 3.85
CA SER A 113 10.43 1.49 5.04
C SER A 113 10.14 -0.01 5.14
N ALA A 114 11.19 -0.82 5.12
CA ALA A 114 11.11 -2.27 5.26
C ALA A 114 12.04 -2.75 6.38
N TYR A 115 11.48 -3.48 7.33
CA TYR A 115 12.21 -4.20 8.38
C TYR A 115 12.10 -5.71 8.06
N GLU A 116 13.13 -6.49 8.40
CA GLU A 116 13.19 -7.96 8.26
C GLU A 116 12.51 -8.54 6.99
N CYS A 117 13.12 -8.32 5.82
CA CYS A 117 12.59 -8.81 4.54
C CYS A 117 13.55 -9.73 3.75
N GLN A 118 13.01 -10.61 2.88
CA GLN A 118 13.86 -11.31 1.92
C GLN A 118 14.24 -10.38 0.76
N SER A 119 13.27 -9.71 0.16
CA SER A 119 13.47 -8.81 -0.97
C SER A 119 12.67 -7.52 -0.85
N VAL A 120 13.30 -6.41 -1.22
CA VAL A 120 12.65 -5.11 -1.34
C VAL A 120 12.94 -4.52 -2.71
N GLU A 121 11.91 -4.08 -3.41
CA GLU A 121 12.00 -3.39 -4.68
C GLU A 121 11.29 -2.04 -4.61
N LEU A 122 12.00 -0.98 -5.01
CA LEU A 122 11.45 0.36 -5.17
C LEU A 122 11.66 0.82 -6.61
N SER A 123 10.58 1.06 -7.34
CA SER A 123 10.60 1.64 -8.67
C SER A 123 9.90 3.00 -8.65
N ALA A 124 10.65 4.07 -8.91
CA ALA A 124 10.15 5.44 -8.81
C ALA A 124 10.44 6.22 -10.10
N TYR A 125 9.43 6.34 -10.96
CA TYR A 125 9.52 7.09 -12.21
C TYR A 125 8.97 8.50 -12.06
N GLU A 126 9.69 9.50 -12.59
CA GLU A 126 9.31 10.92 -12.50
C GLU A 126 8.99 11.38 -11.06
N CYS A 127 9.80 10.90 -10.10
CA CYS A 127 9.68 11.29 -8.70
C CYS A 127 10.64 12.43 -8.32
N GLN A 128 10.16 13.44 -7.58
CA GLN A 128 11.04 14.50 -7.08
C GLN A 128 11.92 14.02 -5.91
N SER A 129 11.39 13.15 -5.06
CA SER A 129 12.07 12.56 -3.90
C SER A 129 11.68 11.10 -3.76
N ALA A 130 12.65 10.24 -3.51
CA ALA A 130 12.44 8.83 -3.19
C ALA A 130 13.41 8.44 -2.07
N GLU A 131 12.86 7.97 -0.95
CA GLU A 131 13.61 7.49 0.20
C GLU A 131 13.34 6.00 0.42
N LEU A 132 14.40 5.26 0.74
CA LEU A 132 14.35 3.83 1.02
C LEU A 132 15.14 3.53 2.29
N SER A 133 14.46 2.97 3.28
CA SER A 133 15.04 2.44 4.50
C SER A 133 14.78 0.94 4.55
N ALA A 134 15.83 0.14 4.39
CA ALA A 134 15.76 -1.32 4.46
C ALA A 134 16.67 -1.83 5.57
N TYR A 135 16.10 -2.49 6.58
CA TYR A 135 16.83 -3.11 7.67
C TYR A 135 16.68 -4.64 7.62
N GLU A 136 17.77 -5.36 7.83
CA GLU A 136 17.79 -6.84 7.78
C GLU A 136 17.18 -7.45 6.50
N CYS A 137 17.45 -6.82 5.34
CA CYS A 137 17.01 -7.30 4.04
C CYS A 137 18.08 -8.12 3.30
N GLN A 138 17.71 -9.24 2.67
CA GLN A 138 18.69 -10.04 1.90
C GLN A 138 19.02 -9.43 0.53
N SER A 139 18.02 -8.84 -0.13
CA SER A 139 18.19 -8.14 -1.41
C SER A 139 17.36 -6.87 -1.45
N VAL A 140 17.94 -5.83 -2.04
CA VAL A 140 17.30 -4.53 -2.24
C VAL A 140 17.57 -4.06 -3.67
N SER A 141 16.52 -3.75 -4.42
CA SER A 141 16.56 -3.15 -5.76
C SER A 141 15.91 -1.77 -5.74
N VAL A 142 16.53 -0.82 -6.47
CA VAL A 142 15.96 0.52 -6.69
C VAL A 142 16.11 0.88 -8.15
N SER A 143 15.02 1.28 -8.80
CA SER A 143 14.95 1.71 -10.21
C SER A 143 14.35 3.08 -10.39
#